data_AF-A0A7C5N7G6-F1
#
_entry.id   AF-A0A7C5N7G6-F1
#
_cell.length_a   1.000
_cell.length_b   1.000
_cell.length_c   1.000
_cell.angle_alpha   90.00
_cell.angle_beta   90.00
_cell.angle_gamma   90.00
#
_symmetry.space_group_name_H-M   'P 1'
#
loop_
_entity.id
_entity.type
_entity.pdbx_description
1 polymer ?
#
loop_
_entity_poly.entity_id
_entity_poly.type
_entity_poly.pdbx_seq_one_letter_code
_entity_poly.pdbx_strand_id
1 'polypeptide(L)' 'MAKRTAIIDIGSNSARLVIFERTSRFGFHLISEQKSKVRIGEGAYAKGGNLQPIGIERAYLA' A
#
# COMPACT_ATOMS: atom_id res chain seq x y z
N MET A 1 14.29 -7.01 16.52
CA MET A 1 13.68 -6.07 15.55
C MET A 1 14.45 -6.15 14.25
N ALA A 2 13.77 -6.28 13.13
CA ALA A 2 14.42 -6.33 11.82
C ALA A 2 15.20 -5.03 11.54
N LYS A 3 16.34 -5.15 10.85
CA LYS A 3 17.16 -3.97 10.45
C LYS A 3 16.38 -3.06 9.49
N ARG A 4 15.50 -3.65 8.67
CA ARG A 4 14.61 -2.97 7.73
C ARG A 4 13.20 -3.49 7.91
N THR A 5 12.22 -2.59 7.85
CA THR A 5 10.80 -2.90 7.98
C THR A 5 10.06 -2.32 6.79
N ALA A 6 9.39 -3.18 6.03
CA ALA A 6 8.46 -2.77 4.98
C ALA A 6 7.04 -2.66 5.55
N ILE A 7 6.32 -1.62 5.14
CA ILE A 7 4.90 -1.41 5.46
C ILE A 7 4.17 -1.23 4.15
N ILE A 8 3.14 -2.04 3.94
CA ILE A 8 2.25 -1.94 2.78
C ILE A 8 0.88 -1.47 3.27
N ASP A 9 0.40 -0.36 2.72
CA ASP A 9 -0.91 0.23 2.99
C ASP A 9 -1.75 0.21 1.70
N ILE A 10 -2.91 -0.45 1.73
CA ILE A 10 -3.81 -0.58 0.58
C ILE A 10 -5.07 0.25 0.87
N GLY A 11 -5.08 1.49 0.37
CA GLY A 11 -6.22 2.38 0.46
C GLY A 11 -7.12 2.32 -0.79
N SER A 12 -8.35 2.85 -0.66
CA SER A 12 -9.36 2.81 -1.75
C SER A 12 -8.88 3.41 -3.08
N ASN A 13 -7.96 4.39 -3.05
CA ASN A 13 -7.40 5.04 -4.25
C ASN A 13 -6.01 4.50 -4.65
N SER A 14 -5.16 4.18 -3.67
CA SER A 14 -3.75 3.83 -3.93
C SER A 14 -3.24 2.80 -2.94
N ALA A 15 -2.38 1.91 -3.43
CA ALA A 15 -1.50 1.09 -2.60
C ALA A 15 -0.16 1.83 -2.42
N ARG A 16 0.45 1.71 -1.24
CA ARG A 16 1.74 2.31 -0.89
C ARG A 16 2.64 1.28 -0.23
N LEU A 17 3.92 1.33 -0.56
CA LEU A 17 5.00 0.63 0.11
C LEU A 17 5.95 1.68 0.69
N VAL A 18 6.29 1.55 1.97
CA VAL A 18 7.40 2.27 2.58
C VAL A 18 8.34 1.28 3.24
N ILE A 19 9.64 1.51 3.11
CA ILE A 19 10.67 0.72 3.79
C ILE A 19 11.46 1.67 4.70
N PHE A 20 11.49 1.36 5.99
CA PHE A 20 12.28 2.06 6.98
C PHE A 20 13.51 1.23 7.37
N GLU A 21 14.67 1.88 7.49
CA GLU A 21 15.87 1.30 8.08
C GLU A 21 16.11 1.88 9.48
N ARG A 22 16.34 0.99 10.45
CA ARG A 22 16.66 1.36 11.83
C ARG A 22 18.14 1.69 11.97
N THR A 23 18.45 2.89 12.45
CA THR A 23 19.83 3.36 12.71
C THR A 23 20.22 3.24 14.18
N SER A 24 19.26 3.29 15.11
CA SER A 24 19.51 3.11 16.56
C SER A 24 18.26 2.57 17.27
N ARG A 25 18.21 2.58 18.61
CA ARG A 25 17.02 2.13 19.36
C ARG A 25 15.75 2.92 18.97
N PHE A 26 15.90 4.21 18.73
CA PHE A 26 14.80 5.13 18.39
C PHE A 26 14.98 5.81 17.03
N GLY A 27 16.17 5.71 16.42
CA GLY A 27 16.46 6.28 15.11
C GLY A 27 16.03 5.36 13.97
N PHE A 28 15.28 5.92 13.02
CA PHE A 28 14.90 5.29 11.77
C PHE A 28 14.86 6.34 10.66
N HIS A 29 15.00 5.90 9.42
CA HIS A 29 14.81 6.74 8.25
C HIS A 29 14.17 5.96 7.11
N LEU A 30 13.45 6.65 6.24
CA LEU A 30 12.84 6.10 5.04
C LEU A 30 13.94 5.81 4.01
N ILE A 31 13.98 4.59 3.48
CA ILE A 31 14.94 4.21 2.43
C ILE A 31 14.28 3.92 1.08
N SER A 32 12.95 3.72 1.07
CA SER A 32 12.18 3.52 -0.14
C SER A 32 10.72 3.90 0.12
N GLU A 33 10.12 4.60 -0.83
CA GLU A 33 8.68 4.82 -0.93
C GLU A 33 8.23 4.52 -2.36
N GLN A 34 7.14 3.77 -2.48
CA GLN A 34 6.47 3.55 -3.75
C GLN A 34 4.96 3.71 -3.57
N LYS A 35 4.31 4.22 -4.61
CA LYS A 35 2.87 4.44 -4.64
C LYS A 35 2.33 3.99 -5.99
N SER A 36 1.31 3.14 -5.96
CA SER A 36 0.57 2.72 -7.15
C SER A 36 -0.89 3.18 -7.05
N LYS A 37 -1.40 3.81 -8.13
CA LYS A 37 -2.79 4.28 -8.21
C LYS A 37 -3.70 3.15 -8.69
N VAL A 38 -3.97 2.21 -7.80
CA VAL A 38 -4.74 1.00 -8.10
C VAL A 38 -6.26 1.22 -8.14
N ARG A 39 -6.77 2.25 -7.43
CA ARG A 39 -8.21 2.54 -7.26
C ARG A 39 -9.04 1.28 -6.95
N ILE A 40 -8.64 0.52 -5.94
CA ILE A 40 -9.33 -0.73 -5.58
C ILE A 40 -10.81 -0.51 -5.20
N GLY A 41 -11.15 0.68 -4.69
CA GLY A 41 -12.53 1.09 -4.39
C GLY A 41 -13.36 1.55 -5.58
N GLU A 42 -12.83 1.50 -6.81
CA GLU A 42 -13.55 1.89 -8.03
C GLU A 42 -14.83 1.07 -8.19
N GLY A 43 -15.98 1.75 -8.24
CA GLY A 43 -17.29 1.13 -8.37
C GLY A 43 -17.84 0.45 -7.10
N ALA A 44 -17.04 0.31 -6.04
CA ALA A 44 -17.45 -0.43 -4.84
C ALA A 44 -18.66 0.19 -4.13
N TYR A 45 -18.70 1.52 -3.99
CA TYR A 45 -19.83 2.22 -3.36
C TYR A 45 -21.18 1.93 -4.05
N ALA A 46 -21.18 1.87 -5.39
CA ALA A 46 -22.38 1.57 -6.17
C ALA A 46 -22.77 0.09 -6.13
N LYS A 47 -21.90 -0.78 -5.60
CA LYS A 47 -22.07 -2.24 -5.57
C LYS A 47 -22.09 -2.77 -4.13
N GLY A 48 -22.57 -1.96 -3.19
CA GLY A 48 -22.75 -2.35 -1.79
C GLY A 48 -21.43 -2.58 -1.04
N GLY A 49 -20.36 -1.90 -1.45
CA GLY A 49 -19.03 -2.05 -0.86
C GLY A 49 -18.20 -3.18 -1.48
N ASN A 50 -18.73 -3.96 -2.41
CA ASN A 50 -17.99 -5.04 -3.06
C ASN A 50 -16.92 -4.49 -4.01
N LEU A 51 -15.69 -4.96 -3.87
CA LEU A 51 -14.60 -4.60 -4.77
C LEU A 51 -14.86 -5.12 -6.18
N GLN A 52 -14.53 -4.31 -7.18
CA GLN A 52 -14.77 -4.66 -8.58
C GLN A 52 -13.54 -5.37 -9.17
N PRO A 53 -13.72 -6.33 -10.10
CA PRO A 53 -12.62 -7.11 -10.68
C PRO A 53 -11.46 -6.25 -11.19
N ILE A 54 -11.76 -5.14 -11.89
CA ILE A 54 -10.75 -4.23 -12.42
C ILE A 54 -9.92 -3.50 -11.34
N GLY A 55 -10.50 -3.28 -10.16
CA GLY A 55 -9.80 -2.72 -9.00
C GLY A 55 -8.90 -3.77 -8.34
N ILE A 56 -9.39 -5.01 -8.23
CA ILE A 56 -8.65 -6.14 -7.67
C ILE A 56 -7.45 -6.49 -8.55
N GLU A 57 -7.64 -6.63 -9.87
CA GLU A 57 -6.58 -6.98 -10.82
C GLU A 57 -5.44 -5.95 -10.80
N ARG A 58 -5.77 -4.66 -10.85
CA ARG A 58 -4.75 -3.60 -10.74
C ARG A 58 -4.02 -3.62 -9.42
N ALA A 59 -4.70 -3.93 -8.30
CA ALA A 59 -4.06 -4.01 -6.99
C ALA A 59 -3.16 -5.25 -6.87
N TYR A 60 -3.53 -6.36 -7.51
CA TYR A 60 -2.74 -7.60 -7.54
C TYR A 60 -1.45 -7.46 -8.36
N LEU A 61 -1.49 -6.71 -9.45
CA LEU A 61 -0.36 -6.48 -10.37
C LEU A 61 0.50 -5.24 -10.03
N ALA A 62 0.20 -4.55 -8.93
CA ALA A 62 0.79 -3.26 -8.56
C ALA A 62 2.21 -3.34 -8.00
#